data_AF-A0A6P0UJY3-F1
#
_entry.id   AF-A0A6P0UJY3-F1
#
_cell.length_a   1.000
_cell.length_b   1.000
_cell.length_c   1.000
_cell.angle_alpha   90.00
_cell.angle_beta   90.00
_cell.angle_gamma   90.00
#
_symmetry.space_group_name_H-M   'P 1'
#
loop_
_entity.id
_entity.type
_entity.pdbx_description
1 polymer ?
#
loop_
_entity_poly.entity_id
_entity_poly.type
_entity_poly.pdbx_seq_one_letter_code
_entity_poly.pdbx_strand_id
1 'polypeptide(L)'
;MGLTNNDIFKKLRVAHKLRDEDIVNICALADFKVSKSEINAFFRNEKHPKYMECGDQMLRNFLNGLIIHLRGPMPQKDGGAKEKKG
;
A
#
# COMPACT_ATOMS: atom_id res chain seq x y z
N MET A 1 -15.38 1.55 -17.62
CA MET A 1 -15.10 1.24 -16.20
C MET A 1 -13.71 1.76 -15.89
N GLY A 2 -13.55 2.52 -14.81
CA GLY A 2 -12.25 3.01 -14.34
C GLY A 2 -11.41 1.89 -13.71
N LEU A 3 -10.13 2.16 -13.48
CA LEU A 3 -9.26 1.24 -12.74
C LEU A 3 -9.69 1.17 -11.28
N THR A 4 -9.78 -0.05 -10.74
CA THR A 4 -9.96 -0.26 -9.30
C THR A 4 -8.64 -0.11 -8.55
N ASN A 5 -8.70 0.05 -7.23
CA ASN A 5 -7.52 0.05 -6.38
C ASN A 5 -6.76 -1.29 -6.46
N ASN A 6 -7.47 -2.42 -6.58
CA ASN A 6 -6.85 -3.73 -6.80
C ASN A 6 -6.07 -3.76 -8.13
N ASP A 7 -6.63 -3.18 -9.20
CA ASP A 7 -5.95 -3.08 -10.50
C ASP A 7 -4.68 -2.24 -10.41
N ILE A 8 -4.75 -1.07 -9.76
CA ILE A 8 -3.61 -0.18 -9.58
C ILE A 8 -2.53 -0.90 -8.77
N PHE A 9 -2.91 -1.53 -7.65
CA PHE A 9 -1.98 -2.24 -6.78
C PHE A 9 -1.31 -3.40 -7.53
N LYS A 10 -2.09 -4.19 -8.28
CA LYS A 10 -1.57 -5.31 -9.08
C LYS A 10 -0.61 -4.83 -10.17
N LYS A 11 -0.92 -3.73 -10.86
CA LYS A 11 -0.05 -3.13 -11.88
C LYS A 11 1.28 -2.68 -11.29
N LEU A 12 1.26 -2.01 -10.14
CA LEU A 12 2.48 -1.55 -9.46
C LEU A 12 3.35 -2.72 -8.98
N ARG A 13 2.73 -3.76 -8.41
CA ARG A 13 3.44 -5.00 -8.04
C ARG A 13 4.19 -5.59 -9.23
N VAL A 14 3.51 -5.74 -10.38
CA VAL A 14 4.12 -6.32 -11.59
C VAL A 14 5.19 -5.40 -12.17
N ALA A 15 4.93 -4.09 -12.26
CA ALA A 15 5.87 -3.11 -12.80
C ALA A 15 7.20 -3.09 -12.04
N HIS A 16 7.16 -3.22 -10.71
CA HIS A 16 8.34 -3.24 -9.85
C HIS A 16 8.82 -4.65 -9.50
N LYS A 17 8.24 -5.71 -10.09
CA LYS A 17 8.57 -7.13 -9.83
C LYS A 17 8.56 -7.50 -8.34
N LEU A 18 7.63 -6.92 -7.58
CA LEU A 18 7.54 -7.11 -6.14
C LEU A 18 6.92 -8.46 -5.79
N ARG A 19 7.55 -9.17 -4.86
CA ARG A 19 6.98 -10.33 -4.19
C ARG A 19 6.16 -9.87 -2.98
N ASP A 20 5.37 -10.79 -2.43
CA ASP A 20 4.48 -10.47 -1.31
C ASP A 20 5.26 -10.00 -0.07
N GLU A 21 6.45 -10.57 0.16
CA GLU A 21 7.39 -10.14 1.20
C GLU A 21 7.85 -8.70 1.00
N ASP A 22 8.15 -8.34 -0.24
CA ASP A 22 8.63 -6.99 -0.57
C ASP A 22 7.50 -5.97 -0.30
N ILE A 23 6.26 -6.31 -0.64
CA ILE A 23 5.08 -5.48 -0.35
C ILE A 23 4.86 -5.31 1.15
N VAL A 24 4.98 -6.39 1.94
CA VAL A 24 4.86 -6.33 3.40
C VAL A 24 5.92 -5.39 3.99
N ASN A 25 7.17 -5.52 3.54
CA ASN A 25 8.26 -4.65 3.99
C ASN A 25 8.05 -3.19 3.57
N ILE A 26 7.55 -2.97 2.35
CA ILE A 26 7.23 -1.63 1.83
C ILE A 26 6.15 -0.96 2.68
N CYS A 27 5.07 -1.66 3.00
CA CYS A 27 4.01 -1.13 3.85
C CYS A 27 4.54 -0.80 5.26
N ALA A 28 5.46 -1.62 5.80
CA ALA A 28 6.07 -1.37 7.10
C ALA A 28 6.90 -0.07 7.13
N LEU A 29 7.45 0.39 5.99
CA LEU A 29 8.14 1.69 5.90
C LEU A 29 7.19 2.88 6.12
N ALA A 30 5.89 2.69 5.93
CA ALA A 30 4.86 3.69 6.19
C ALA A 30 4.11 3.44 7.52
N ASP A 31 4.74 2.72 8.45
CA ASP A 31 4.14 2.29 9.73
C ASP A 31 2.84 1.48 9.57
N PHE A 32 2.65 0.86 8.40
CA PHE A 32 1.45 0.09 8.08
C PHE A 32 1.75 -1.41 8.08
N LYS A 33 1.27 -2.11 9.12
CA LYS A 33 1.48 -3.54 9.28
C LYS A 33 0.42 -4.33 8.51
N VAL A 34 0.88 -5.19 7.62
CA VAL A 34 0.05 -6.09 6.80
C VAL A 34 0.70 -7.46 6.73
N SER A 35 -0.11 -8.51 6.66
CA SER A 35 0.37 -9.88 6.52
C SER A 35 0.42 -10.33 5.06
N LYS A 36 1.24 -11.35 4.77
CA LYS A 36 1.28 -11.98 3.43
C LYS A 36 -0.09 -12.53 3.00
N SER A 37 -0.90 -12.99 3.96
CA SER A 37 -2.24 -13.52 3.70
C SER A 37 -3.20 -12.43 3.21
N GLU A 38 -3.14 -11.25 3.82
CA GLU A 38 -3.91 -10.08 3.39
C GLU A 38 -3.45 -9.61 2.00
N ILE A 39 -2.13 -9.52 1.77
CA ILE A 39 -1.57 -9.18 0.46
C ILE A 39 -2.08 -10.14 -0.62
N ASN A 40 -2.07 -11.44 -0.35
CA ASN A 40 -2.57 -12.43 -1.29
C ASN A 40 -4.07 -12.25 -1.60
N ALA A 41 -4.89 -11.90 -0.61
CA ALA A 41 -6.33 -11.71 -0.79
C ALA A 41 -6.67 -10.59 -1.79
N PHE A 42 -5.90 -9.48 -1.80
CA PHE A 42 -6.12 -8.37 -2.75
C PHE A 42 -5.85 -8.76 -4.21
N PHE A 43 -5.07 -9.80 -4.46
CA PHE A 43 -4.69 -10.24 -5.81
C PHE A 43 -5.46 -11.46 -6.31
N ARG A 44 -6.40 -11.99 -5.51
CA ARG A 44 -7.29 -13.07 -5.94
C ARG A 44 -8.28 -12.57 -6.98
N ASN A 45 -8.88 -13.51 -7.70
CA ASN A 45 -10.02 -13.20 -8.56
C ASN A 45 -11.20 -12.72 -7.71
N GLU A 46 -11.95 -11.73 -8.19
CA GLU A 46 -13.11 -11.14 -7.50
C GLU A 46 -14.17 -12.17 -7.07
N LYS A 47 -14.28 -13.29 -7.79
CA LYS A 47 -15.21 -14.38 -7.46
C LYS A 47 -14.68 -15.34 -6.38
N HIS A 48 -13.45 -15.15 -5.92
CA HIS A 48 -12.84 -16.05 -4.94
C HIS A 48 -13.39 -15.76 -3.53
N PRO A 49 -13.75 -16.76 -2.70
CA PRO A 49 -14.30 -16.57 -1.35
C PRO A 49 -13.34 -15.92 -0.33
N LYS A 50 -12.12 -15.59 -0.76
CA LYS A 50 -11.07 -14.94 0.06
C LYS A 50 -10.53 -13.70 -0.64
N TYR A 51 -11.22 -13.23 -1.67
CA TYR A 51 -10.94 -11.97 -2.31
C TYR A 51 -11.24 -10.84 -1.33
N MET A 52 -10.40 -9.82 -1.32
CA MET A 52 -10.64 -8.59 -0.59
C MET A 52 -10.44 -7.40 -1.51
N GLU A 53 -11.36 -6.44 -1.46
CA GLU A 53 -11.18 -5.16 -2.14
C GLU A 53 -10.09 -4.35 -1.46
N CYS A 54 -9.22 -3.76 -2.27
CA CYS A 54 -8.17 -2.86 -1.82
C CYS A 54 -8.79 -1.49 -1.53
N GLY A 55 -8.94 -1.14 -0.25
CA GLY A 55 -9.40 0.20 0.13
C GLY A 55 -8.35 1.28 -0.11
N ASP A 56 -8.79 2.53 -0.18
CA ASP A 56 -7.91 3.69 -0.40
C ASP A 56 -6.82 3.82 0.66
N GLN A 57 -7.11 3.42 1.91
CA GLN A 57 -6.13 3.43 2.99
C GLN A 57 -4.96 2.48 2.72
N MET A 58 -5.24 1.26 2.26
CA MET A 58 -4.22 0.28 1.91
C MET A 58 -3.37 0.80 0.75
N LEU A 59 -4.00 1.25 -0.34
CA LEU A 59 -3.28 1.75 -1.51
C LEU A 59 -2.42 2.97 -1.16
N ARG A 60 -2.95 3.91 -0.37
CA ARG A 60 -2.19 5.10 0.08
C ARG A 60 -0.95 4.72 0.88
N ASN A 61 -1.09 3.80 1.85
CA ASN A 61 0.03 3.38 2.69
C ASN A 61 1.08 2.61 1.88
N PHE A 62 0.64 1.75 0.96
CA PHE A 62 1.55 1.09 0.02
C PHE A 62 2.31 2.11 -0.84
N LEU A 63 1.63 3.13 -1.40
CA LEU A 63 2.28 4.18 -2.21
C LEU A 63 3.27 5.01 -1.40
N ASN A 64 2.93 5.38 -0.15
CA ASN A 64 3.84 6.07 0.75
C ASN A 64 5.08 5.22 1.04
N GLY A 65 4.87 3.93 1.35
CA GLY A 65 5.97 2.98 1.54
C GLY A 65 6.82 2.83 0.28
N LEU A 66 6.19 2.79 -0.90
CA LEU A 66 6.86 2.62 -2.19
C LEU A 66 7.71 3.85 -2.52
N ILE A 67 7.23 5.05 -2.20
CA ILE A 67 8.01 6.28 -2.30
C ILE A 67 9.26 6.19 -1.43
N ILE A 68 9.13 5.78 -0.15
CA ILE A 68 10.26 5.61 0.76
C ILE A 68 11.23 4.55 0.23
N HIS A 69 10.72 3.43 -0.29
CA HIS A 69 11.53 2.35 -0.84
C HIS A 69 12.34 2.78 -2.06
N LEU A 70 11.75 3.55 -2.98
CA LEU A 70 12.39 3.94 -4.25
C LEU A 70 13.21 5.24 -4.16
N ARG A 71 12.84 6.17 -3.28
CA ARG A 71 13.42 7.51 -3.22
C ARG A 71 14.11 7.83 -1.89
N GLY A 72 14.02 6.93 -0.91
CA GLY A 72 14.42 7.19 0.47
C GLY A 72 13.34 7.94 1.27
N PRO A 73 13.53 8.06 2.60
CA PRO A 73 12.59 8.78 3.45
C PRO A 73 12.46 10.22 2.99
N MET A 74 11.24 10.73 2.89
CA MET A 74 11.06 12.16 2.64
C MET A 74 11.69 12.94 3.80
N PRO A 75 12.37 14.07 3.53
CA PRO A 75 12.85 14.93 4.59
C PRO A 75 11.67 15.27 5.50
N GLN A 76 11.89 15.18 6.82
CA GLN A 76 10.87 15.55 7.78
C GLN A 76 10.42 16.96 7.45
N LYS A 77 9.14 17.12 7.13
CA LYS A 77 8.55 18.43 6.95
C LYS A 77 8.43 19.03 8.34
N ASP A 78 9.47 19.73 8.78
CA ASP A 78 9.42 20.54 9.99
C ASP A 78 8.24 21.52 9.87
N GLY A 79 7.16 21.25 10.62
CA GLY A 79 6.05 22.16 10.84
C GLY A 79 4.80 21.96 9.98
N GLY A 80 3.68 21.68 10.66
CA GLY A 80 2.34 22.03 10.17
C GLY A 80 1.25 20.97 10.37
N ALA A 81 0.77 20.81 11.60
CA ALA A 81 -0.63 20.54 12.00
C ALA A 81 -0.76 19.64 13.25
N LYS A 82 -0.39 20.19 14.41
CA LYS A 82 -1.10 19.89 15.67
C LYS A 82 -1.60 21.21 16.24
N GLU A 83 -2.65 21.75 15.63
CA GLU A 83 -3.59 22.61 16.34
C GLU A 83 -4.96 21.93 16.27
N LYS A 84 -5.31 21.19 17.31
CA LYS A 84 -6.71 21.01 17.70
C LYS A 84 -6.83 21.57 19.11
N LYS A 85 -7.37 22.79 19.16
CA LYS A 85 -7.96 23.43 20.33
C LYS A 85 -9.00 22.51 20.97
N GLY A 86 -9.01 22.50 22.30
CA GLY A 86 -10.00 21.89 23.17
C GLY A 86 -9.63 22.24 24.60
#